data_AF-A0A935KLZ6-F1
#
_entry.id   AF-A0A935KLZ6-F1
#
_cell.length_a   1.000
_cell.length_b   1.000
_cell.length_c   1.000
_cell.angle_alpha   90.00
_cell.angle_beta   90.00
_cell.angle_gamma   90.00
#
_symmetry.space_group_name_H-M   'P 1'
#
loop_
_entity.id
_entity.type
_entity.pdbx_description
1 polymer ?
#
loop_
_entity_poly.entity_id
_entity_poly.type
_entity_poly.pdbx_seq_one_letter_code
_entity_poly.pdbx_strand_id
1 'polypeptide(L)'
;MKGDRSMDLSVYGNYCIVKNFVSVDFSYEPVEWYKTSDFLKKQRHVYFDTYYDSKARGDLHLNLNFKILKKWEHKLQMAMRIGYRYPASSGLASARYTDGMGYYFDFSFAKPLNPHLKWIGMAGFYCWQLNGDSHRQNDAFLFGSGLQWNKNGWQIQGYGAGYLGYLKGTGDKPIVVRAQVEKRYKQTGLLFRLQQGIHDFKYTSAELGARFFFKRNPPSLK
;
A
#
# COMPACT_ATOMS: atom_id res chain seq x y z
N MET A 1 25.75 -4.31 -14.65
CA MET A 1 24.30 -4.04 -14.57
C MET A 1 23.93 -3.67 -13.14
N LYS A 2 23.73 -2.38 -12.83
CA LYS A 2 23.25 -1.97 -11.49
C LYS A 2 21.74 -1.93 -11.49
N GLY A 3 21.12 -2.84 -10.75
CA GLY A 3 19.69 -2.75 -10.44
C GLY A 3 19.03 -4.09 -10.16
N ASP A 4 18.00 -4.01 -9.34
CA ASP A 4 16.91 -4.96 -9.26
C ASP A 4 15.77 -4.39 -10.11
N ARG A 5 15.19 -5.20 -11.00
CA ARG A 5 14.07 -4.78 -11.86
C ARG A 5 12.93 -5.75 -11.65
N SER A 6 11.72 -5.22 -11.57
CA SER A 6 10.53 -6.02 -11.36
C SER A 6 9.35 -5.50 -12.15
N MET A 7 8.42 -6.41 -12.44
CA MET A 7 7.10 -6.13 -12.96
C MET A 7 6.12 -7.04 -12.24
N ASP A 8 5.02 -6.49 -11.74
CA ASP A 8 4.03 -7.21 -10.98
C ASP A 8 2.61 -7.02 -11.50
N LEU A 9 1.76 -7.96 -11.12
CA LEU A 9 0.32 -7.80 -11.18
C LEU A 9 -0.19 -7.53 -9.77
N SER A 10 -0.78 -6.36 -9.56
CA SER A 10 -1.41 -5.99 -8.30
C SER A 10 -2.94 -6.04 -8.42
N VAL A 11 -3.60 -6.67 -7.44
CA VAL A 11 -5.05 -6.78 -7.33
C VAL A 11 -5.52 -6.06 -6.07
N TYR A 12 -6.53 -5.21 -6.23
CA TYR A 12 -7.15 -4.47 -5.13
C TYR A 12 -8.66 -4.69 -5.16
N GLY A 13 -9.27 -4.89 -3.99
CA GLY A 13 -10.71 -4.93 -3.85
C GLY A 13 -11.19 -4.18 -2.62
N ASN A 14 -12.36 -3.56 -2.72
CA ASN A 14 -13.02 -2.91 -1.60
C ASN A 14 -14.51 -3.25 -1.60
N TYR A 15 -15.04 -3.56 -0.42
CA TYR A 15 -16.44 -3.88 -0.21
C TYR A 15 -16.96 -3.17 1.03
N CYS A 16 -18.03 -2.38 0.86
CA CYS A 16 -18.72 -1.74 1.98
C CYS A 16 -19.71 -2.72 2.62
N ILE A 17 -19.34 -3.26 3.79
CA ILE A 17 -20.18 -4.11 4.62
C ILE A 17 -21.37 -3.29 5.15
N VAL A 18 -21.07 -2.19 5.84
CA VAL A 18 -22.06 -1.24 6.33
C VAL A 18 -21.96 0.02 5.50
N LYS A 19 -23.05 0.36 4.81
CA LYS A 19 -23.10 1.49 3.86
C LYS A 19 -22.53 2.76 4.50
N ASN A 20 -21.52 3.34 3.85
CA ASN A 20 -20.85 4.58 4.23
C ASN A 20 -20.24 4.60 5.64
N PHE A 21 -20.01 3.43 6.25
CA PHE A 21 -19.48 3.34 7.61
C PHE A 21 -18.36 2.34 7.77
N VAL A 22 -18.58 1.07 7.36
CA VAL A 22 -17.60 -0.01 7.48
C VAL A 22 -17.32 -0.60 6.12
N SER A 23 -16.04 -0.69 5.75
CA SER A 23 -15.61 -1.40 4.56
C SER A 23 -14.43 -2.32 4.85
N VAL A 24 -14.40 -3.44 4.11
CA VAL A 24 -13.22 -4.28 4.01
C VAL A 24 -12.55 -3.98 2.67
N ASP A 25 -11.23 -3.80 2.69
CA ASP A 25 -10.42 -3.84 1.48
C ASP A 25 -9.32 -4.88 1.58
N PHE A 26 -8.88 -5.34 0.42
CA PHE A 26 -7.75 -6.22 0.28
C PHE A 26 -6.82 -5.73 -0.82
N SER A 27 -5.54 -6.04 -0.66
CA SER A 27 -4.54 -5.92 -1.71
C SER A 27 -3.67 -7.16 -1.76
N TYR A 28 -3.36 -7.61 -2.97
CA TYR A 28 -2.55 -8.81 -3.19
C TYR A 28 -1.74 -8.66 -4.47
N GLU A 29 -0.53 -9.21 -4.46
CA GLU A 29 0.36 -9.28 -5.61
C GLU A 29 0.50 -10.75 -6.03
N PRO A 30 -0.44 -11.29 -6.83
CA PRO A 30 -0.45 -12.71 -7.21
C PRO A 30 0.80 -13.18 -7.93
N VAL A 31 1.45 -12.31 -8.69
CA VAL A 31 2.65 -12.67 -9.44
C VAL A 31 3.53 -11.45 -9.63
N GLU A 32 4.82 -11.68 -9.44
CA GLU A 32 5.90 -10.77 -9.72
C GLU A 32 6.93 -11.47 -10.59
N TRP A 33 7.41 -10.77 -11.62
CA TRP A 33 8.57 -11.17 -12.43
C TRP A 33 9.72 -10.23 -12.15
N TYR A 34 10.85 -10.77 -11.68
CA TYR A 34 11.99 -9.97 -11.29
C TYR A 34 13.32 -10.46 -11.87
N LYS A 35 14.26 -9.54 -11.98
CA LYS A 35 15.66 -9.82 -12.31
C LYS A 35 16.56 -9.04 -11.37
N THR A 36 17.25 -9.78 -10.51
CA THR A 36 18.21 -9.24 -9.54
C THR A 36 19.64 -9.52 -9.98
N SER A 37 20.53 -8.53 -9.87
CA SER A 37 21.95 -8.68 -10.21
C SER A 37 22.68 -9.60 -9.22
N ASP A 38 23.76 -10.23 -9.69
CA ASP A 38 24.65 -11.08 -8.86
C ASP A 38 25.11 -10.36 -7.59
N PHE A 39 25.51 -9.10 -7.72
CA PHE A 39 25.91 -8.25 -6.60
C PHE A 39 24.82 -8.13 -5.52
N LEU A 40 23.57 -7.86 -5.92
CA LEU A 40 22.46 -7.71 -4.97
C LEU A 40 22.04 -9.04 -4.36
N LYS A 41 22.10 -10.14 -5.12
CA LYS A 41 21.83 -11.49 -4.59
C LYS A 41 22.82 -11.86 -3.48
N LYS A 42 24.11 -11.58 -3.70
CA LYS A 42 25.16 -11.75 -2.67
C LYS A 42 24.93 -10.86 -1.45
N GLN A 43 24.62 -9.57 -1.67
CA GLN A 43 24.32 -8.64 -0.59
C GLN A 43 23.10 -9.08 0.26
N ARG A 44 22.10 -9.68 -0.37
CA ARG A 44 20.88 -10.17 0.29
C ARG A 44 21.02 -11.58 0.86
N HIS A 45 22.17 -12.22 0.72
CA HIS A 45 22.40 -13.63 1.11
C HIS A 45 21.37 -14.59 0.52
N VAL A 46 21.07 -14.44 -0.78
CA VAL A 46 20.13 -15.33 -1.49
C VAL A 46 20.61 -16.77 -1.41
N TYR A 47 19.70 -17.67 -1.04
CA TYR A 47 19.98 -19.09 -0.90
C TYR A 47 20.28 -19.73 -2.27
N PHE A 48 21.26 -20.64 -2.30
CA PHE A 48 21.84 -21.15 -3.55
C PHE A 48 20.82 -21.87 -4.44
N ASP A 49 19.88 -22.63 -3.88
CA ASP A 49 18.84 -23.34 -4.64
C ASP A 49 17.90 -22.37 -5.39
N THR A 50 17.70 -21.17 -4.84
CA THR A 50 16.83 -20.14 -5.39
C THR A 50 17.59 -19.05 -6.15
N TYR A 51 18.88 -19.26 -6.40
CA TYR A 51 19.75 -18.21 -6.95
C TYR A 51 19.31 -17.73 -8.33
N TYR A 52 18.65 -18.58 -9.12
CA TYR A 52 18.19 -18.28 -10.47
C TYR A 52 16.69 -18.01 -10.58
N ASP A 53 15.98 -17.96 -9.45
CA ASP A 53 14.57 -17.62 -9.45
C ASP A 53 14.32 -16.22 -10.02
N SER A 54 13.20 -16.10 -10.71
CA SER A 54 12.76 -14.89 -11.40
C SER A 54 11.27 -14.62 -11.25
N LYS A 55 10.59 -15.40 -10.40
CA LYS A 55 9.17 -15.27 -10.12
C LYS A 55 8.91 -15.39 -8.63
N ALA A 56 7.99 -14.59 -8.12
CA ALA A 56 7.52 -14.68 -6.75
C ALA A 56 6.05 -14.22 -6.69
N ARG A 57 5.47 -14.31 -5.49
CA ARG A 57 4.14 -13.76 -5.16
C ARG A 57 4.26 -12.99 -3.84
N GLY A 58 3.51 -11.90 -3.72
CA GLY A 58 3.53 -11.06 -2.52
C GLY A 58 2.59 -11.54 -1.42
N ASP A 59 2.53 -10.76 -0.35
CA ASP A 59 1.65 -11.00 0.79
C ASP A 59 0.22 -10.51 0.52
N LEU A 60 -0.75 -11.13 1.20
CA LEU A 60 -2.13 -10.66 1.20
C LEU A 60 -2.33 -9.66 2.34
N HIS A 61 -2.81 -8.47 2.03
CA HIS A 61 -3.23 -7.51 3.03
C HIS A 61 -4.74 -7.48 3.10
N LEU A 62 -5.30 -7.57 4.31
CA LEU A 62 -6.72 -7.33 4.57
C LEU A 62 -6.87 -6.17 5.54
N ASN A 63 -7.80 -5.27 5.24
CA ASN A 63 -8.03 -4.05 5.99
C ASN A 63 -9.51 -3.93 6.33
N LEU A 64 -9.78 -3.53 7.56
CA LEU A 64 -11.09 -3.11 8.04
C LEU A 64 -11.06 -1.61 8.30
N ASN A 65 -12.01 -0.88 7.73
CA ASN A 65 -12.05 0.57 7.78
C ASN A 65 -13.34 1.03 8.43
N PHE A 66 -13.23 2.04 9.30
CA PHE A 66 -14.33 2.64 10.01
C PHE A 66 -14.34 4.15 9.78
N LYS A 67 -15.44 4.70 9.27
CA LYS A 67 -15.63 6.15 9.22
C LYS A 67 -16.01 6.67 10.61
N ILE A 68 -15.23 7.60 11.17
CA ILE A 68 -15.41 8.07 12.56
C ILE A 68 -16.38 9.26 12.64
N LEU A 69 -16.16 10.30 11.82
CA LEU A 69 -16.86 11.59 11.95
C LEU A 69 -17.98 11.77 10.92
N LYS A 70 -19.12 11.07 11.08
CA LYS A 70 -20.26 11.22 10.16
C LYS A 70 -20.84 12.65 10.15
N LYS A 71 -21.05 13.26 11.32
CA LYS A 71 -21.69 14.59 11.43
C LYS A 71 -20.81 15.73 10.89
N TRP A 72 -19.50 15.59 10.97
CA TRP A 72 -18.53 16.64 10.62
C TRP A 72 -17.82 16.39 9.29
N GLU A 73 -18.27 15.43 8.49
CA GLU A 73 -17.58 14.99 7.26
C GLU A 73 -17.44 16.09 6.20
N HIS A 74 -18.28 17.13 6.27
CA HIS A 74 -18.21 18.30 5.40
C HIS A 74 -17.02 19.24 5.75
N LYS A 75 -16.55 19.22 7.00
CA LYS A 75 -15.39 19.99 7.48
C LYS A 75 -14.12 19.13 7.57
N LEU A 76 -14.28 17.89 8.04
CA LEU A 76 -13.17 16.97 8.26
C LEU A 76 -13.68 15.53 8.13
N GLN A 77 -13.17 14.83 7.12
CA GLN A 77 -13.41 13.40 6.95
C GLN A 77 -12.36 12.66 7.77
N MET A 78 -12.77 11.68 8.56
CA MET A 78 -11.85 10.83 9.32
C MET A 78 -12.23 9.36 9.22
N ALA A 79 -11.23 8.51 9.10
CA ALA A 79 -11.37 7.07 9.12
C ALA A 79 -10.29 6.43 9.99
N MET A 80 -10.62 5.32 10.63
CA MET A 80 -9.67 4.40 11.23
C MET A 80 -9.53 3.20 10.31
N ARG A 81 -8.31 2.72 10.11
CA ARG A 81 -8.02 1.46 9.46
C ARG A 81 -7.33 0.53 10.45
N ILE A 82 -7.75 -0.73 10.45
CA ILE A 82 -7.07 -1.85 11.11
C ILE A 82 -6.72 -2.82 10.00
N GLY A 83 -5.45 -3.12 9.83
CA GLY A 83 -4.97 -3.98 8.76
C GLY A 83 -4.08 -5.10 9.25
N TYR A 84 -4.04 -6.16 8.46
CA TYR A 84 -3.23 -7.32 8.71
C TYR A 84 -2.58 -7.79 7.42
N ARG A 85 -1.27 -8.05 7.49
CA ARG A 85 -0.44 -8.65 6.45
C ARG A 85 -0.33 -10.15 6.72
N TYR A 86 -0.97 -10.93 5.87
CA TYR A 86 -0.89 -12.39 5.89
C TYR A 86 0.37 -12.84 5.17
N PRO A 87 1.19 -13.72 5.78
CA PRO A 87 2.38 -14.31 5.15
C PRO A 87 1.93 -15.33 4.09
N ALA A 88 1.54 -14.82 2.93
CA ALA A 88 1.08 -15.60 1.78
C ALA A 88 2.09 -15.56 0.63
N SER A 89 3.18 -14.82 0.80
CA SER A 89 4.22 -14.62 -0.19
C SER A 89 5.03 -15.89 -0.48
N SER A 90 5.89 -15.81 -1.49
CA SER A 90 6.94 -16.78 -1.78
C SER A 90 8.28 -16.08 -1.94
N GLY A 91 9.36 -16.84 -2.17
CA GLY A 91 10.67 -16.23 -2.46
C GLY A 91 11.37 -15.67 -1.22
N LEU A 92 11.10 -16.22 -0.02
CA LEU A 92 11.88 -15.92 1.19
C LEU A 92 13.36 -16.26 0.96
N ALA A 93 13.64 -17.47 0.47
CA ALA A 93 14.99 -17.95 0.15
C ALA A 93 15.66 -17.10 -0.95
N SER A 94 14.86 -16.57 -1.89
CA SER A 94 15.29 -15.66 -2.95
C SER A 94 15.41 -14.20 -2.47
N ALA A 95 15.21 -13.93 -1.17
CA ALA A 95 15.17 -12.61 -0.55
C ALA A 95 14.27 -11.61 -1.29
N ARG A 96 13.12 -12.08 -1.76
CA ARG A 96 12.13 -11.30 -2.52
C ARG A 96 11.03 -10.74 -1.63
N TYR A 97 10.41 -11.60 -0.85
CA TYR A 97 9.41 -11.23 0.15
C TYR A 97 9.80 -11.76 1.53
N THR A 98 9.12 -11.25 2.54
CA THR A 98 9.31 -11.68 3.92
C THR A 98 8.15 -12.59 4.30
N ASP A 99 8.44 -13.81 4.73
CA ASP A 99 7.47 -14.74 5.30
C ASP A 99 7.15 -14.35 6.76
N GLY A 100 6.68 -13.11 6.96
CA GLY A 100 6.48 -12.51 8.27
C GLY A 100 5.09 -11.93 8.39
N MET A 101 4.35 -12.33 9.42
CA MET A 101 3.06 -11.69 9.72
C MET A 101 3.26 -10.23 10.15
N GLY A 102 2.23 -9.40 9.96
CA GLY A 102 2.24 -8.03 10.46
C GLY A 102 0.85 -7.46 10.63
N TYR A 103 0.71 -6.45 11.47
CA TYR A 103 -0.54 -5.74 11.68
C TYR A 103 -0.29 -4.24 11.82
N TYR A 104 -1.27 -3.44 11.42
CA TYR A 104 -1.21 -1.99 11.54
C TYR A 104 -2.56 -1.42 11.90
N PHE A 105 -2.51 -0.25 12.52
CA PHE A 105 -3.68 0.60 12.68
C PHE A 105 -3.30 2.04 12.44
N ASP A 106 -4.14 2.76 11.72
CA ASP A 106 -3.91 4.17 11.41
C ASP A 106 -5.20 4.97 11.41
N PHE A 107 -5.05 6.26 11.66
CA PHE A 107 -6.08 7.26 11.48
C PHE A 107 -5.75 8.08 10.25
N SER A 108 -6.70 8.15 9.33
CA SER A 108 -6.63 8.94 8.13
C SER A 108 -7.62 10.11 8.21
N PHE A 109 -7.21 11.27 7.72
CA PHE A 109 -8.08 12.44 7.61
C PHE A 109 -8.06 13.05 6.20
N ALA A 110 -9.16 13.72 5.84
CA ALA A 110 -9.23 14.58 4.68
C ALA A 110 -9.97 15.88 5.03
N LYS A 111 -9.24 17.01 4.98
CA LYS A 111 -9.76 18.36 5.22
C LYS A 111 -9.98 19.06 3.88
N PRO A 112 -11.22 19.40 3.50
CA PRO A 112 -11.48 20.22 2.31
C PRO A 112 -10.83 21.59 2.46
N LEU A 113 -10.00 21.97 1.48
CA LEU A 113 -9.43 23.31 1.37
C LEU A 113 -10.28 24.18 0.44
N ASN A 114 -10.86 23.57 -0.59
CA ASN A 114 -11.86 24.16 -1.48
C ASN A 114 -12.77 23.03 -2.03
N PRO A 115 -13.79 23.32 -2.86
CA PRO A 115 -14.73 22.29 -3.34
C PRO A 115 -14.09 21.13 -4.10
N HIS A 116 -12.90 21.32 -4.66
CA HIS A 116 -12.20 20.32 -5.47
C HIS A 116 -10.96 19.77 -4.77
N LEU A 117 -10.32 20.54 -3.88
CA LEU A 117 -9.03 20.22 -3.26
C LEU A 117 -9.20 19.87 -1.79
N LYS A 118 -8.54 18.79 -1.37
CA LYS A 118 -8.47 18.33 0.01
C LYS A 118 -7.01 18.14 0.42
N TRP A 119 -6.70 18.52 1.66
CA TRP A 119 -5.51 18.03 2.34
C TRP A 119 -5.83 16.68 2.95
N ILE A 120 -5.01 15.67 2.64
CA ILE A 120 -5.12 14.32 3.16
C ILE A 120 -3.91 13.99 4.01
N GLY A 121 -4.10 13.17 5.04
CA GLY A 121 -3.00 12.66 5.85
C GLY A 121 -3.37 11.39 6.58
N MET A 122 -2.35 10.64 7.00
CA MET A 122 -2.49 9.51 7.90
C MET A 122 -1.36 9.47 8.92
N ALA A 123 -1.66 8.94 10.09
CA ALA A 123 -0.67 8.59 11.10
C ALA A 123 -1.12 7.32 11.82
N GLY A 124 -0.17 6.48 12.24
CA GLY A 124 -0.50 5.22 12.86
C GLY A 124 0.71 4.41 13.31
N PHE A 125 0.49 3.12 13.48
CA PHE A 125 1.46 2.17 13.96
C PHE A 125 1.46 0.93 13.07
N TYR A 126 2.65 0.38 12.83
CA TYR A 126 2.86 -0.86 12.10
C TYR A 126 3.82 -1.75 12.85
N CYS A 127 3.45 -3.01 13.04
CA CYS A 127 4.28 -4.03 13.65
C CYS A 127 4.38 -5.22 12.70
N TRP A 128 5.57 -5.79 12.56
CA TRP A 128 5.77 -7.02 11.81
C TRP A 128 6.81 -7.94 12.42
N GLN A 129 6.64 -9.23 12.18
CA GLN A 129 7.58 -10.27 12.57
C GLN A 129 8.87 -10.19 11.75
N LEU A 130 9.98 -10.43 12.42
CA LEU A 130 11.30 -10.60 11.82
C LEU A 130 11.76 -12.05 11.99
N ASN A 131 12.55 -12.54 11.04
CA ASN A 131 13.16 -13.86 11.08
C ASN A 131 14.61 -13.79 11.61
N GLY A 132 14.86 -12.93 12.61
CA GLY A 132 16.19 -12.71 13.18
C GLY A 132 16.30 -13.21 14.62
N ASP A 133 17.51 -13.64 15.01
CA ASP A 133 17.76 -14.19 16.34
C ASP A 133 17.71 -13.14 17.47
N SER A 134 18.18 -11.92 17.18
CA SER A 134 18.29 -10.82 18.16
C SER A 134 17.02 -9.98 18.29
N HIS A 135 16.22 -9.89 17.21
CA HIS A 135 14.97 -9.14 17.18
C HIS A 135 13.94 -9.97 16.43
N ARG A 136 12.87 -10.36 17.13
CA ARG A 136 11.77 -11.16 16.57
C ARG A 136 10.65 -10.32 15.96
N GLN A 137 10.66 -9.01 16.22
CA GLN A 137 9.63 -8.07 15.79
C GLN A 137 10.25 -6.70 15.53
N ASN A 138 9.67 -5.96 14.58
CA ASN A 138 9.92 -4.54 14.39
C ASN A 138 8.61 -3.76 14.53
N ASP A 139 8.73 -2.56 15.07
CA ASP A 139 7.66 -1.61 15.31
C ASP A 139 8.01 -0.31 14.60
N ALA A 140 7.02 0.28 13.92
CA ALA A 140 7.20 1.51 13.17
C ALA A 140 6.05 2.47 13.34
N PHE A 141 6.41 3.75 13.36
CA PHE A 141 5.44 4.83 13.21
C PHE A 141 5.06 4.98 11.73
N LEU A 142 3.77 4.87 11.40
CA LEU A 142 3.23 5.12 10.07
C LEU A 142 2.91 6.60 9.91
N PHE A 143 3.18 7.15 8.73
CA PHE A 143 2.80 8.52 8.42
C PHE A 143 2.57 8.73 6.92
N GLY A 144 1.77 9.74 6.60
CA GLY A 144 1.62 10.24 5.24
C GLY A 144 0.86 11.55 5.20
N SER A 145 1.13 12.36 4.17
CA SER A 145 0.47 13.64 3.96
C SER A 145 0.52 14.01 2.48
N GLY A 146 -0.52 14.68 1.99
CA GLY A 146 -0.56 15.14 0.61
C GLY A 146 -1.84 15.84 0.24
N LEU A 147 -2.00 16.10 -1.05
CA LEU A 147 -3.16 16.80 -1.60
C LEU A 147 -3.92 15.88 -2.55
N GLN A 148 -5.24 15.99 -2.51
CA GLN A 148 -6.14 15.34 -3.44
C GLN A 148 -7.05 16.36 -4.10
N TRP A 149 -7.03 16.41 -5.43
CA TRP A 149 -7.92 17.22 -6.23
C TRP A 149 -8.93 16.35 -6.98
N ASN A 150 -10.21 16.75 -7.00
CA ASN A 150 -11.29 16.04 -7.66
C ASN A 150 -12.19 16.99 -8.45
N LYS A 151 -12.35 16.77 -9.76
CA LYS A 151 -13.29 17.52 -10.61
C LYS A 151 -13.65 16.73 -11.86
N ASN A 152 -14.92 16.72 -12.26
CA ASN A 152 -15.40 16.14 -13.52
C ASN A 152 -14.90 14.69 -13.78
N GLY A 153 -14.91 13.86 -12.73
CA GLY A 153 -14.44 12.47 -12.79
C GLY A 153 -12.91 12.30 -12.81
N TRP A 154 -12.13 13.38 -12.76
CA TRP A 154 -10.70 13.32 -12.48
C TRP A 154 -10.47 13.31 -10.98
N GLN A 155 -9.53 12.47 -10.54
CA GLN A 155 -8.93 12.47 -9.22
C GLN A 155 -7.42 12.50 -9.37
N ILE A 156 -6.78 13.55 -8.87
CA ILE A 156 -5.32 13.72 -8.90
C ILE A 156 -4.84 13.77 -7.45
N GLN A 157 -3.79 13.02 -7.15
CA GLN A 157 -3.20 12.95 -5.82
C GLN A 157 -1.69 13.11 -5.90
N GLY A 158 -1.14 13.92 -5.00
CA GLY A 158 0.30 14.02 -4.76
C GLY A 158 0.54 13.89 -3.27
N TYR A 159 1.32 12.91 -2.84
CA TYR A 159 1.52 12.64 -1.41
C TYR A 159 2.85 11.98 -1.12
N GLY A 160 3.39 12.27 0.08
CA GLY A 160 4.52 11.56 0.67
C GLY A 160 4.00 10.64 1.78
N ALA A 161 4.52 9.43 1.85
CA ALA A 161 4.16 8.46 2.89
C ALA A 161 5.31 7.51 3.18
N GLY A 162 5.29 6.92 4.37
CA GLY A 162 6.31 5.99 4.80
C GLY A 162 6.04 5.43 6.18
N TYR A 163 7.05 4.74 6.70
CA TYR A 163 7.09 4.33 8.09
C TYR A 163 8.50 4.45 8.64
N LEU A 164 8.62 4.61 9.96
CA LEU A 164 9.89 4.72 10.66
C LEU A 164 10.04 3.57 11.66
N GLY A 165 10.71 2.49 11.25
CA GLY A 165 11.08 1.40 12.15
C GLY A 165 12.15 1.80 13.15
N TYR A 166 12.25 1.08 14.28
CA TYR A 166 13.18 1.44 15.36
C TYR A 166 14.60 0.88 15.16
N LEU A 167 14.81 -0.09 14.27
CA LEU A 167 16.11 -0.73 14.09
C LEU A 167 17.07 0.18 13.34
N LYS A 168 18.33 0.28 13.78
CA LYS A 168 19.32 1.14 13.15
C LYS A 168 20.04 0.39 12.03
N GLY A 169 20.19 1.03 10.87
CA GLY A 169 20.99 0.50 9.76
C GLY A 169 20.38 -0.66 8.98
N THR A 170 19.11 -1.00 9.19
CA THR A 170 18.42 -2.14 8.56
C THR A 170 17.64 -1.78 7.29
N GLY A 171 17.52 -0.49 6.97
CA GLY A 171 16.68 -0.03 5.86
C GLY A 171 15.18 -0.06 6.16
N ASP A 172 14.80 -0.01 7.44
CA ASP A 172 13.42 -0.13 7.92
C ASP A 172 12.68 1.22 8.05
N LYS A 173 13.17 2.27 7.37
CA LYS A 173 12.55 3.61 7.38
C LYS A 173 12.17 4.06 5.97
N PRO A 174 11.42 3.27 5.17
CA PRO A 174 11.12 3.64 3.80
C PRO A 174 10.21 4.86 3.74
N ILE A 175 10.60 5.83 2.92
CA ILE A 175 9.82 7.02 2.60
C ILE A 175 9.71 7.12 1.09
N VAL A 176 8.48 7.29 0.60
CA VAL A 176 8.18 7.43 -0.82
C VAL A 176 7.35 8.68 -1.09
N VAL A 177 7.48 9.22 -2.29
CA VAL A 177 6.60 10.24 -2.84
C VAL A 177 5.87 9.66 -4.04
N ARG A 178 4.58 9.95 -4.13
CA ARG A 178 3.69 9.43 -5.17
C ARG A 178 2.90 10.53 -5.84
N ALA A 179 2.75 10.40 -7.15
CA ALA A 179 1.81 11.17 -7.95
C ALA A 179 0.86 10.18 -8.64
N GLN A 180 -0.43 10.40 -8.52
CA GLN A 180 -1.46 9.51 -9.05
C GLN A 180 -2.53 10.31 -9.76
N VAL A 181 -2.98 9.82 -10.91
CA VAL A 181 -4.14 10.32 -11.62
C VAL A 181 -5.09 9.17 -11.90
N GLU A 182 -6.37 9.41 -11.62
CA GLU A 182 -7.46 8.51 -11.97
C GLU A 182 -8.51 9.27 -12.75
N LYS A 183 -8.92 8.72 -13.90
CA LYS A 183 -10.05 9.22 -14.67
C LYS A 183 -11.19 8.21 -14.62
N ARG A 184 -12.28 8.60 -13.97
CA ARG A 184 -13.51 7.82 -13.95
C ARG A 184 -14.38 8.13 -15.16
N TYR A 185 -14.79 7.08 -15.84
CA TYR A 185 -15.79 7.07 -16.90
C TYR A 185 -16.79 5.94 -16.66
N LYS A 186 -18.05 6.29 -16.36
CA LYS A 186 -19.11 5.35 -15.97
C LYS A 186 -18.69 4.44 -14.79
N GLN A 187 -18.60 3.13 -15.02
CA GLN A 187 -18.23 2.11 -14.04
C GLN A 187 -16.74 1.75 -14.08
N THR A 188 -15.94 2.47 -14.86
CA THR A 188 -14.51 2.18 -15.00
C THR A 188 -13.71 3.41 -14.61
N GLY A 189 -12.67 3.22 -13.81
CA GLY A 189 -11.62 4.21 -13.55
C GLY A 189 -10.33 3.74 -14.19
N LEU A 190 -9.68 4.60 -14.97
CA LEU A 190 -8.32 4.36 -15.46
C LEU A 190 -7.34 5.05 -14.52
N LEU A 191 -6.34 4.31 -14.06
CA LEU A 191 -5.37 4.73 -13.06
C LEU A 191 -3.97 4.79 -13.69
N PHE A 192 -3.25 5.86 -13.39
CA PHE A 192 -1.80 5.93 -13.56
C PHE A 192 -1.17 6.45 -12.29
N ARG A 193 -0.07 5.82 -11.85
CA ARG A 193 0.66 6.19 -10.64
C ARG A 193 2.16 6.16 -10.90
N LEU A 194 2.85 7.19 -10.43
CA LEU A 194 4.31 7.26 -10.32
C LEU A 194 4.69 7.25 -8.85
N GLN A 195 5.77 6.55 -8.52
CA GLN A 195 6.33 6.46 -7.18
C GLN A 195 7.85 6.61 -7.26
N GLN A 196 8.40 7.43 -6.36
CA GLN A 196 9.83 7.56 -6.15
C GLN A 196 10.15 7.30 -4.68
N GLY A 197 11.09 6.40 -4.41
CA GLY A 197 11.70 6.27 -3.10
C GLY A 197 12.66 7.41 -2.78
N ILE A 198 12.53 7.96 -1.58
CA ILE A 198 13.34 9.07 -1.07
C ILE A 198 14.31 8.60 0.02
N HIS A 199 13.88 7.66 0.86
CA HIS A 199 14.69 7.08 1.93
C HIS A 199 14.37 5.59 2.05
N ASP A 200 15.37 4.73 2.22
CA ASP A 200 15.28 3.26 2.39
C ASP A 200 14.38 2.49 1.39
N PHE A 201 13.95 3.14 0.32
CA PHE A 201 13.22 2.55 -0.78
C PHE A 201 13.96 2.88 -2.08
N LYS A 202 14.56 1.88 -2.71
CA LYS A 202 15.51 2.08 -3.82
C LYS A 202 14.86 2.11 -5.21
N TYR A 203 13.54 2.05 -5.28
CA TYR A 203 12.82 1.92 -6.54
C TYR A 203 12.15 3.21 -7.00
N THR A 204 12.18 3.38 -8.31
CA THR A 204 11.27 4.23 -9.07
C THR A 204 10.27 3.31 -9.76
N SER A 205 8.98 3.55 -9.57
CA SER A 205 7.92 2.66 -10.07
C SER A 205 6.87 3.45 -10.83
N ALA A 206 6.32 2.82 -11.85
CA ALA A 206 5.15 3.29 -12.57
C ALA A 206 4.10 2.18 -12.57
N GLU A 207 2.83 2.54 -12.44
CA GLU A 207 1.70 1.62 -12.48
C GLU A 207 0.63 2.17 -13.41
N LEU A 208 0.07 1.26 -14.19
CA LEU A 208 -1.12 1.46 -14.99
C LEU A 208 -2.16 0.44 -14.54
N GLY A 209 -3.39 0.89 -14.32
CA GLY A 209 -4.44 0.03 -13.80
C GLY A 209 -5.83 0.45 -14.23
N ALA A 210 -6.78 -0.45 -14.02
CA ALA A 210 -8.20 -0.19 -14.18
C ALA A 210 -8.96 -0.59 -12.92
N ARG A 211 -9.89 0.25 -12.50
CA ARG A 211 -10.80 0.00 -11.38
C ARG A 211 -12.22 -0.16 -11.91
N PHE A 212 -12.85 -1.28 -11.59
CA PHE A 212 -14.26 -1.49 -11.91
C PHE A 212 -15.14 -1.18 -10.68
N PHE A 213 -16.18 -0.38 -10.89
CA PHE A 213 -17.15 0.00 -9.89
C PHE A 213 -18.44 -0.78 -10.10
N PHE A 214 -18.71 -1.73 -9.21
CA PHE A 214 -19.98 -2.47 -9.21
C PHE A 214 -21.14 -1.51 -8.92
N LYS A 215 -22.16 -1.52 -9.79
CA LYS A 215 -23.45 -0.89 -9.50
C LYS A 215 -24.12 -1.73 -8.42
N ARG A 216 -24.29 -1.16 -7.23
CA ARG A 216 -25.11 -1.80 -6.19
C ARG A 216 -26.58 -1.48 -6.48
N ASN A 217 -27.37 -2.49 -6.86
CA ASN A 217 -28.82 -2.40 -6.67
C ASN A 217 -29.06 -2.18 -5.16
N PRO A 218 -29.88 -1.19 -4.75
CA PRO A 218 -30.17 -1.02 -3.34
C PRO A 218 -30.70 -2.36 -2.79
N PRO A 219 -30.18 -2.87 -1.67
CA PRO A 219 -30.83 -4.00 -1.02
C PRO A 219 -32.26 -3.60 -0.73
N SER A 220 -33.23 -4.33 -1.29
CA SER A 220 -34.60 -4.28 -0.82
C SER A 220 -34.56 -4.80 0.62
N LEU A 221 -34.60 -3.90 1.59
CA LEU A 221 -34.93 -4.29 2.94
C LEU A 221 -36.38 -4.81 2.86
N LYS A 222 -36.53 -6.12 3.00
CA LYS A 222 -37.80 -6.74 3.39
C LYS A 222 -37.94 -6.63 4.90
#